data_AF-A0A5K1CA90-F1
#
_entry.id   AF-A0A5K1CA90-F1
#
_cell.length_a   1.000
_cell.length_b   1.000
_cell.length_c   1.000
_cell.angle_alpha   90.00
_cell.angle_beta   90.00
_cell.angle_gamma   90.00
#
_symmetry.space_group_name_H-M   'P 1'
#
loop_
_entity.id
_entity.type
_entity.pdbx_description
1 polymer ?
#
loop_
_entity_poly.entity_id
_entity_poly.type
_entity_poly.pdbx_seq_one_letter_code
_entity_poly.pdbx_strand_id
1 'polypeptide(L)'
;KFYFENRLENATKDNMKLRNPKYLPILNHLRFYLPEMYPKLHKILFLDDDVVVQKDLTELWKIDTDGKVNGAVETCCGSFHRYDKYMNFSHPLIKRSFDPKTCAWAYGMNIFDLDAWRKENCTE
;
A
#
# COMPACT_ATOMS: atom_id res chain seq x y z
N LYS A 1 17.90 -21.90 9.15
CA LYS A 1 17.45 -23.31 9.06
C LYS A 1 15.94 -23.31 8.89
N PHE A 2 15.52 -23.16 7.61
CA PHE A 2 14.20 -23.30 6.94
C PHE A 2 12.93 -22.71 7.61
N TYR A 3 11.88 -22.25 6.91
CA TYR A 3 11.21 -22.89 5.77
C TYR A 3 10.44 -21.89 4.91
N PHE A 4 10.78 -21.80 3.63
CA PHE A 4 9.78 -21.77 2.57
C PHE A 4 10.11 -22.91 1.62
N GLU A 5 9.60 -24.11 1.93
CA GLU A 5 9.44 -25.17 0.95
C GLU A 5 8.01 -25.11 0.42
N ASN A 6 7.86 -24.73 -0.84
CA ASN A 6 6.60 -24.82 -1.58
C ASN A 6 6.33 -26.29 -1.94
N ARG A 7 5.28 -26.88 -1.36
CA ARG A 7 4.59 -28.02 -1.98
C ARG A 7 3.15 -27.64 -2.27
N LEU A 8 2.90 -27.50 -3.57
CA LEU A 8 1.62 -27.34 -4.27
C LEU A 8 0.64 -28.53 -4.10
N GLU A 9 0.70 -29.29 -3.00
CA GLU A 9 0.03 -30.62 -2.93
C GLU A 9 -1.30 -30.67 -2.17
N ASN A 10 -1.90 -29.57 -1.72
CA ASN A 10 -3.14 -29.66 -0.92
C ASN A 10 -4.21 -28.61 -1.29
N ALA A 11 -4.47 -28.43 -2.58
CA ALA A 11 -5.44 -27.50 -3.16
C ALA A 11 -6.92 -27.74 -2.80
N THR A 12 -7.23 -28.56 -1.78
CA THR A 12 -8.62 -28.86 -1.36
C THR A 12 -8.91 -28.57 0.12
N LYS A 13 -7.95 -28.07 0.91
CA LYS A 13 -8.13 -27.66 2.33
C LYS A 13 -8.05 -26.14 2.56
N ASP A 14 -8.09 -25.33 1.50
CA ASP A 14 -7.58 -23.96 1.51
C ASP A 14 -8.44 -22.91 2.24
N ASN A 15 -9.74 -23.14 2.43
CA ASN A 15 -10.60 -22.15 3.09
C ASN A 15 -10.34 -22.00 4.60
N MET A 16 -9.66 -22.95 5.24
CA MET A 16 -9.44 -22.91 6.69
C MET A 16 -8.12 -22.20 7.08
N LYS A 17 -7.16 -22.11 6.14
CA LYS A 17 -5.87 -21.42 6.38
C LYS A 17 -6.00 -19.91 6.35
N LEU A 18 -6.92 -19.37 5.55
CA LEU A 18 -7.19 -17.94 5.45
C LEU A 18 -7.76 -17.33 6.76
N ARG A 19 -8.34 -18.17 7.64
CA ARG A 19 -8.89 -17.75 8.93
C ARG A 19 -7.87 -17.67 10.07
N ASN A 20 -6.63 -18.10 9.84
CA ASN A 20 -5.61 -18.10 10.88
C ASN A 20 -4.85 -16.76 10.89
N PRO A 21 -4.81 -16.03 12.02
CA PRO A 21 -4.21 -14.70 12.09
C PRO A 21 -2.70 -14.66 11.80
N LYS A 22 -2.01 -15.81 11.74
CA LYS A 22 -0.64 -15.89 11.22
C LYS A 22 -0.53 -15.67 9.70
N TYR A 23 -1.62 -15.81 8.94
CA TYR A 23 -1.63 -15.65 7.48
C TYR A 23 -2.23 -14.31 7.02
N LEU A 24 -2.93 -13.58 7.89
CA LEU A 24 -3.31 -12.17 7.67
C LEU A 24 -2.13 -11.27 7.25
N PRO A 25 -0.91 -11.42 7.80
CA PRO A 25 0.24 -10.61 7.38
C PRO A 25 0.59 -10.82 5.90
N ILE A 26 0.51 -12.07 5.39
CA ILE A 26 0.86 -12.39 4.01
C ILE A 26 -0.10 -11.71 3.04
N LEU A 27 -1.39 -11.70 3.35
CA LEU A 27 -2.40 -11.01 2.54
C LEU A 27 -2.13 -9.50 2.49
N ASN A 28 -1.70 -8.90 3.62
CA ASN A 28 -1.27 -7.50 3.66
C ASN A 28 0.00 -7.21 2.86
N HIS A 29 0.78 -8.22 2.47
CA HIS A 29 1.94 -8.05 1.60
C HIS A 29 1.60 -8.23 0.11
N LEU A 30 0.48 -8.88 -0.23
CA LEU A 30 0.07 -9.07 -1.63
C LEU A 30 -0.12 -7.74 -2.39
N ARG A 31 -0.49 -6.67 -1.69
CA ARG A 31 -0.62 -5.32 -2.27
C ARG A 31 0.66 -4.77 -2.89
N PHE A 32 1.83 -5.28 -2.49
CA PHE A 32 3.07 -4.89 -3.15
C PHE A 32 3.23 -5.55 -4.52
N TYR A 33 2.54 -6.66 -4.78
CA TYR A 33 2.60 -7.38 -6.04
C TYR A 33 1.46 -7.02 -7.01
N LEU A 34 0.81 -5.87 -6.80
CA LEU A 34 -0.28 -5.41 -7.67
C LEU A 34 0.16 -5.29 -9.15
N PRO A 35 1.35 -4.74 -9.47
CA PRO A 35 1.81 -4.67 -10.87
C PRO A 35 1.95 -6.05 -11.54
N GLU A 36 2.39 -7.07 -10.79
CA GLU A 36 2.63 -8.44 -11.25
C GLU A 36 1.32 -9.23 -11.34
N MET A 37 0.40 -9.04 -10.40
CA MET A 37 -0.92 -9.67 -10.40
C MET A 37 -1.81 -9.12 -11.52
N TYR A 38 -1.67 -7.84 -11.84
CA TYR A 38 -2.50 -7.14 -12.82
C TYR A 38 -1.66 -6.47 -13.94
N PRO A 39 -0.93 -7.25 -14.75
CA PRO A 39 0.05 -6.72 -15.71
C PRO A 39 -0.57 -5.92 -16.85
N LYS A 40 -1.88 -6.05 -17.08
CA LYS A 40 -2.63 -5.34 -18.13
C LYS A 40 -3.31 -4.06 -17.65
N LEU A 41 -3.30 -3.79 -16.34
CA LEU A 41 -3.90 -2.59 -15.79
C LEU A 41 -2.86 -1.46 -15.73
N HIS A 42 -3.31 -0.24 -16.03
CA HIS A 42 -2.50 0.98 -15.95
C HIS A 42 -2.64 1.65 -14.59
N LYS A 43 -3.84 1.59 -13.98
CA LYS A 43 -4.14 2.24 -12.72
C LYS A 43 -5.05 1.35 -11.87
N ILE A 44 -4.85 1.32 -10.56
CA ILE A 44 -5.69 0.61 -9.59
C ILE A 44 -6.11 1.57 -8.48
N LEU A 45 -7.39 1.61 -8.16
CA LEU A 45 -7.88 2.17 -6.91
C LEU A 45 -7.94 1.04 -5.88
N PHE A 46 -7.14 1.16 -4.82
CA PHE A 46 -7.08 0.24 -3.70
C PHE A 46 -7.88 0.80 -2.53
N LEU A 47 -8.79 0.00 -1.98
CA LEU A 47 -9.62 0.32 -0.82
C LEU A 47 -9.49 -0.80 0.21
N ASP A 48 -9.26 -0.46 1.47
CA ASP A 48 -9.28 -1.42 2.57
C ASP A 48 -10.69 -1.98 2.78
N ASP A 49 -10.78 -3.11 3.49
CA ASP A 49 -12.02 -3.87 3.72
C ASP A 49 -13.00 -3.17 4.67
N ASP A 50 -12.55 -2.16 5.41
CA ASP A 50 -13.35 -1.35 6.33
C ASP A 50 -13.79 0.01 5.74
N VAL A 51 -13.58 0.23 4.44
CA VAL A 51 -13.97 1.48 3.75
C VAL A 51 -15.44 1.48 3.34
N VAL A 52 -16.14 2.58 3.66
CA VAL A 52 -17.51 2.85 3.18
C VAL A 52 -17.49 3.89 2.06
N VAL A 53 -17.88 3.49 0.85
CA VAL A 53 -17.98 4.37 -0.31
C VAL A 53 -19.33 5.08 -0.33
N GLN A 54 -19.32 6.40 -0.25
CA GLN A 54 -20.54 7.23 -0.19
C GLN A 54 -20.82 8.02 -1.48
N LYS A 55 -19.89 8.04 -2.44
CA LYS A 55 -19.97 8.82 -3.68
C LYS A 55 -19.34 8.04 -4.84
N ASP A 56 -19.67 8.46 -6.05
CA ASP A 56 -19.05 7.96 -7.27
C ASP A 56 -17.54 8.22 -7.26
N LEU A 57 -16.76 7.20 -7.61
CA LEU A 57 -15.29 7.20 -7.54
C LEU A 57 -14.65 7.42 -8.92
N THR A 58 -15.43 7.51 -9.99
CA THR A 58 -14.96 7.61 -11.39
C THR A 58 -14.00 8.77 -11.58
N GLU A 59 -14.24 9.91 -10.92
CA GLU A 59 -13.38 11.08 -11.01
C GLU A 59 -11.94 10.82 -10.52
N LEU A 60 -11.73 9.82 -9.64
CA LEU A 60 -10.40 9.48 -9.16
C LEU A 60 -9.47 8.99 -10.28
N TRP A 61 -10.00 8.36 -11.33
CA TRP A 61 -9.19 7.93 -12.47
C TRP A 61 -8.57 9.08 -13.25
N LYS A 62 -9.20 10.26 -13.20
CA LYS A 62 -8.75 11.49 -13.87
C LYS A 62 -7.67 12.24 -13.08
N ILE A 63 -7.37 11.82 -11.86
CA ILE A 63 -6.29 12.41 -11.07
C ILE A 63 -4.97 12.14 -11.78
N ASP A 64 -4.24 13.24 -12.03
CA ASP A 64 -2.85 13.21 -12.46
C ASP A 64 -1.96 12.97 -11.23
N THR A 65 -1.16 11.91 -11.29
CA THR A 65 -0.23 11.54 -10.22
C THR A 65 1.13 12.19 -10.39
N ASP A 66 1.33 13.07 -11.38
CA ASP A 66 2.61 13.77 -11.64
C ASP A 66 3.80 12.79 -11.77
N GLY A 67 3.55 11.67 -12.47
CA GLY A 67 4.52 10.58 -12.64
C GLY A 67 4.86 9.82 -11.36
N LYS A 68 4.16 10.06 -10.25
CA LYS A 68 4.32 9.31 -8.99
C LYS A 68 3.53 8.01 -9.04
N VAL A 69 4.06 7.02 -8.33
CA VAL A 69 3.47 5.67 -8.22
C VAL A 69 2.18 5.66 -7.42
N ASN A 70 2.07 6.49 -6.38
CA ASN A 70 0.96 6.49 -5.44
C ASN A 70 0.34 7.88 -5.30
N GLY A 71 -0.98 7.96 -5.49
CA GLY A 71 -1.82 9.06 -5.04
C GLY A 71 -2.57 8.67 -3.76
N ALA A 72 -2.39 9.46 -2.71
CA ALA A 72 -2.99 9.20 -1.39
C ALA A 72 -3.59 10.48 -0.80
N VAL A 73 -4.53 10.33 0.13
CA VAL A 73 -5.08 11.46 0.89
C VAL A 73 -4.19 11.73 2.09
N GLU A 74 -3.74 12.98 2.20
CA GLU A 74 -2.97 13.42 3.37
C GLU A 74 -3.85 13.45 4.62
N THR A 75 -3.26 13.05 5.74
CA THR A 75 -3.93 13.03 7.05
C THR A 75 -3.36 14.11 7.94
N CYS A 76 -3.33 15.36 7.46
CA CYS A 76 -2.86 16.52 8.23
C CYS A 76 -3.84 16.95 9.33
N CYS A 77 -5.11 16.54 9.21
CA CYS A 77 -6.22 17.04 10.01
C CYS A 77 -6.54 16.10 11.18
N GLY A 78 -6.76 16.67 12.37
CA GLY A 78 -7.21 15.93 13.56
C GLY A 78 -6.08 15.25 14.34
N SER A 79 -6.36 14.05 14.86
CA SER A 79 -5.39 13.22 15.60
C SER A 79 -4.37 12.51 14.71
N PHE A 80 -4.49 12.65 13.38
CA PHE A 80 -3.52 12.13 12.45
C PHE A 80 -2.37 13.11 12.32
N HIS A 81 -1.16 12.58 12.39
CA HIS A 81 -0.01 13.39 12.73
C HIS A 81 0.92 13.62 11.54
N ARG A 82 1.78 14.62 11.71
CA ARG A 82 2.93 14.86 10.84
C ARG A 82 4.05 13.89 11.21
N TYR A 83 5.07 13.84 10.38
CA TYR A 83 6.20 12.93 10.60
C TYR A 83 6.89 13.10 11.95
N ASP A 84 6.89 14.31 12.53
CA ASP A 84 7.47 14.59 13.85
C ASP A 84 6.90 13.75 15.00
N LYS A 85 5.68 13.23 14.87
CA LYS A 85 5.06 12.33 15.87
C LYS A 85 5.40 10.86 15.64
N TYR A 86 5.79 10.48 14.42
CA TYR A 86 6.08 9.09 14.06
C TYR A 86 7.57 8.76 14.04
N MET A 87 8.40 9.76 13.77
CA MET A 87 9.84 9.58 13.58
C MET A 87 10.65 10.36 14.61
N ASN A 88 11.78 9.81 15.01
CA ASN A 88 12.71 10.48 15.91
C ASN A 88 13.65 11.43 15.13
N PHE A 89 13.30 12.72 15.06
CA PHE A 89 14.08 13.74 14.36
C PHE A 89 15.40 14.12 15.05
N SER A 90 15.70 13.61 16.24
CA SER A 90 17.05 13.69 16.81
C SER A 90 18.04 12.81 16.04
N HIS A 91 17.56 11.79 15.30
CA HIS A 91 18.42 10.92 14.52
C HIS A 91 18.90 11.61 13.22
N PRO A 92 20.22 11.68 12.94
CA PRO A 92 20.76 12.46 11.84
C PRO A 92 20.27 11.98 10.46
N LEU A 93 20.08 10.67 10.26
CA LEU A 93 19.55 10.14 8.99
C LEU A 93 18.11 10.58 8.73
N ILE A 94 17.27 10.65 9.77
CA ILE A 94 15.87 11.04 9.65
C ILE A 94 15.80 12.54 9.35
N LYS A 95 16.53 13.33 10.14
CA LYS A 95 16.59 14.78 9.99
C LYS A 95 17.10 15.23 8.62
N ARG A 96 17.99 14.45 7.98
CA ARG A 96 18.51 14.75 6.64
C ARG A 96 17.52 14.36 5.53
N SER A 97 16.72 13.33 5.74
CA SER A 97 15.93 12.70 4.66
C SER A 97 14.46 13.14 4.65
N PHE A 98 13.93 13.62 5.78
CA PHE A 98 12.52 13.92 5.95
C PHE A 98 12.33 15.33 6.54
N ASP A 99 11.20 15.96 6.19
CA ASP A 99 10.73 17.18 6.85
C ASP A 99 9.76 16.81 7.99
N PRO A 100 10.01 17.25 9.24
CA PRO A 100 9.10 16.99 10.37
C PRO A 100 7.69 17.54 10.15
N LYS A 101 7.52 18.53 9.27
CA LYS A 101 6.23 19.17 8.99
C LYS A 101 5.42 18.43 7.92
N THR A 102 5.99 17.47 7.20
CA THR A 102 5.29 16.68 6.19
C THR A 102 4.14 15.90 6.82
N CYS A 103 2.98 15.94 6.17
CA CYS A 103 1.84 15.17 6.59
C CYS A 103 2.02 13.69 6.23
N ALA A 104 1.65 12.82 7.17
CA ALA A 104 1.48 11.42 6.84
C ALA A 104 0.24 11.23 5.96
N TRP A 105 0.14 10.02 5.42
CA TRP A 105 -1.04 9.52 4.72
C TRP A 105 -1.27 8.08 5.18
N ALA A 106 -2.51 7.61 5.03
CA ALA A 106 -2.91 6.27 5.43
C ALA A 106 -3.11 5.37 4.21
N TYR A 107 -2.90 4.07 4.39
CA TYR A 107 -3.02 3.11 3.28
C TYR A 107 -4.48 2.77 2.89
N GLY A 108 -5.47 3.18 3.70
CA GLY A 108 -6.86 2.75 3.54
C GLY A 108 -7.53 3.09 2.20
N MET A 109 -7.05 4.13 1.50
CA MET A 109 -7.48 4.46 0.15
C MET A 109 -6.31 5.04 -0.62
N ASN A 110 -5.92 4.38 -1.71
CA ASN A 110 -4.79 4.78 -2.55
C ASN A 110 -5.12 4.52 -4.01
N ILE A 111 -4.65 5.40 -4.87
CA ILE A 111 -4.67 5.18 -6.32
C ILE A 111 -3.24 4.96 -6.80
N PHE A 112 -2.99 3.79 -7.37
CA PHE A 112 -1.68 3.40 -7.85
C PHE A 112 -1.61 3.49 -9.36
N ASP A 113 -0.61 4.21 -9.86
CA ASP A 113 -0.19 4.17 -11.25
C ASP A 113 0.77 3.00 -11.42
N LEU A 114 0.29 1.93 -12.06
CA LEU A 114 1.05 0.70 -12.23
C LEU A 114 2.11 0.83 -13.33
N ASP A 115 1.94 1.75 -14.29
CA ASP A 115 2.96 2.01 -15.30
C ASP A 115 4.15 2.72 -14.66
N ALA A 116 3.91 3.74 -13.84
CA ALA A 116 4.93 4.39 -13.04
C ALA A 116 5.59 3.40 -12.06
N TRP A 117 4.80 2.55 -11.39
CA TRP A 117 5.34 1.54 -10.47
C TRP A 117 6.33 0.61 -11.17
N ARG A 118 5.95 0.06 -12.33
CA ARG A 118 6.81 -0.81 -13.13
C ARG A 118 8.05 -0.09 -13.65
N LYS A 119 7.92 1.17 -14.05
CA LYS A 119 9.05 1.96 -14.55
C LYS A 119 10.09 2.24 -13.47
N GLU A 120 9.65 2.49 -12.24
CA GLU A 120 10.52 2.83 -11.11
C GLU A 120 11.01 1.60 -10.33
N ASN A 121 10.65 0.38 -10.75
CA ASN A 121 11.01 -0.89 -10.11
C ASN A 121 10.80 -0.89 -8.58
N CYS A 122 9.67 -0.34 -8.11
CA CYS A 122 9.47 -0.10 -6.66
C CYS A 122 9.40 -1.37 -5.79
N THR A 123 9.30 -2.56 -6.39
CA THR A 123 9.19 -3.85 -5.70
C THR A 123 10.44 -4.73 -5.83
N GLU A 124 11.46 -4.29 -6.57
CA GLU A 124 12.72 -5.03 -6.80
C GLU A 124 13.87 -4.62 -5.85
#